data_AF-A0A554MB90-F1
#
_entry.id   AF-A0A554MB90-F1
#
_cell.length_a   1.000
_cell.length_b   1.000
_cell.length_c   1.000
_cell.angle_alpha   90.00
_cell.angle_beta   90.00
_cell.angle_gamma   90.00
#
_symmetry.space_group_name_H-M   'P 1'
#
loop_
_entity.id
_entity.type
_entity.pdbx_description
1 polymer ?
#
loop_
_entity_poly.entity_id
_entity_poly.type
_entity_poly.pdbx_seq_one_letter_code
_entity_poly.pdbx_strand_id
1 'polypeptide(L)'
;MFKNILSIILLGTAAAVFFVFSKPLYQEIQDLRVHRESLNDTLSQSKKIQAKRDEILSQYNNISNDNLDRLKKMLPNSPDSIKFILGLDNISRKNGIILKDINVNSSAVPSSGGQKIDVISMPISMKVSASYVSFYNFLKDIENNLRLTEIKEINFTAGDADFYEFKLVD
;
A
#
# COMPACT_ATOMS: atom_id res chain seq x y z
N MET A 1 -76.50 -39.42 -21.12
CA MET A 1 -76.35 -38.07 -20.52
C MET A 1 -75.55 -38.09 -19.20
N PHE A 2 -75.80 -39.03 -18.28
CA PHE A 2 -75.07 -39.12 -16.99
C PHE A 2 -73.54 -39.32 -17.12
N LYS A 3 -73.08 -40.08 -18.11
CA LYS A 3 -71.66 -40.37 -18.36
C LYS A 3 -70.85 -39.13 -18.78
N ASN A 4 -71.48 -38.16 -19.46
CA ASN A 4 -70.82 -36.93 -19.91
C ASN A 4 -70.69 -35.92 -18.76
N ILE A 5 -71.68 -35.86 -17.87
CA ILE A 5 -71.67 -35.03 -16.66
C ILE A 5 -70.59 -35.50 -15.68
N LEU A 6 -70.43 -36.82 -15.51
CA LEU A 6 -69.38 -37.41 -14.67
C LEU A 6 -67.97 -37.07 -15.19
N SER A 7 -67.74 -37.16 -16.51
CA SER A 7 -66.45 -36.78 -17.10
C SER A 7 -66.13 -35.28 -16.94
N ILE A 8 -67.15 -34.41 -17.02
CA ILE A 8 -66.98 -32.96 -16.82
C ILE A 8 -66.63 -32.64 -15.35
N ILE A 9 -67.28 -33.31 -14.39
CA ILE A 9 -66.98 -33.16 -12.96
C ILE A 9 -65.57 -33.69 -12.63
N LEU A 10 -65.17 -34.82 -13.21
CA LEU A 10 -63.83 -35.38 -13.00
C LEU A 10 -62.74 -34.47 -13.59
N LEU A 11 -62.99 -33.88 -14.76
CA LEU A 11 -62.08 -32.93 -15.37
C LEU A 11 -61.99 -31.62 -14.58
N GLY A 12 -63.13 -31.13 -14.08
CA GLY A 12 -63.19 -29.93 -13.24
C GLY A 12 -62.48 -30.10 -11.90
N THR A 13 -62.63 -31.27 -11.26
CA THR A 13 -61.94 -31.60 -10.01
C THR A 13 -60.43 -31.77 -10.22
N ALA A 14 -60.00 -32.42 -11.32
CA ALA A 14 -58.58 -32.50 -11.66
C ALA A 14 -57.95 -31.11 -11.90
N ALA A 15 -58.66 -30.22 -12.61
CA ALA A 15 -58.23 -28.85 -12.80
C ALA A 15 -58.17 -28.08 -11.46
N ALA A 16 -59.18 -28.22 -10.61
CA ALA A 16 -59.21 -27.59 -9.29
C ALA A 16 -58.03 -28.03 -8.41
N VAL A 17 -57.74 -29.33 -8.35
CA VAL A 17 -56.58 -29.85 -7.60
C VAL A 17 -55.25 -29.35 -8.19
N PHE A 18 -55.14 -29.29 -9.52
CA PHE A 18 -53.94 -28.78 -10.17
C PHE A 18 -53.67 -27.30 -9.84
N PHE A 19 -54.70 -26.45 -9.92
CA PHE A 19 -54.56 -25.02 -9.63
C PHE A 19 -54.42 -24.71 -8.13
N VAL A 20 -55.11 -25.45 -7.26
CA VAL A 20 -55.09 -25.22 -5.80
C VAL A 20 -53.85 -25.82 -5.14
N PHE A 21 -53.31 -26.94 -5.63
CA PHE A 21 -52.19 -27.63 -4.98
C PHE A 21 -50.91 -27.67 -5.83
N SER A 22 -50.97 -28.07 -7.12
CA SER A 22 -49.74 -28.22 -7.93
C SER A 22 -49.07 -26.88 -8.23
N LYS A 23 -49.84 -25.84 -8.58
CA LYS A 23 -49.28 -24.52 -8.90
C LYS A 23 -48.56 -23.86 -7.69
N PRO A 24 -49.17 -23.72 -6.50
CA PRO A 24 -48.47 -23.09 -5.37
C PRO A 24 -47.29 -23.92 -4.89
N LEU A 25 -47.38 -25.26 -4.90
CA LEU A 25 -46.26 -26.11 -4.50
C LEU A 25 -45.05 -25.96 -5.45
N TYR A 26 -45.30 -25.81 -6.75
CA TYR A 26 -44.24 -25.56 -7.73
C TYR A 26 -43.60 -24.17 -7.54
N GLN A 27 -44.40 -23.15 -7.22
CA GLN A 27 -43.89 -21.81 -6.91
C GLN A 27 -43.04 -21.79 -5.63
N GLU A 28 -43.49 -22.47 -4.57
CA GLU A 28 -42.73 -22.58 -3.31
C GLU A 28 -41.37 -23.26 -3.52
N ILE A 29 -41.33 -24.32 -4.34
CA ILE A 29 -40.06 -25.00 -4.70
C ILE A 29 -39.14 -24.08 -5.50
N GLN A 30 -39.69 -23.25 -6.40
CA GLN A 30 -38.90 -22.26 -7.15
C GLN A 30 -38.33 -21.19 -6.21
N ASP A 31 -39.14 -20.65 -5.31
CA ASP A 31 -38.72 -19.63 -4.33
C ASP A 31 -37.66 -20.17 -3.36
N LEU A 32 -37.81 -21.42 -2.88
CA LEU A 32 -36.81 -22.09 -2.05
C LEU A 32 -35.50 -22.31 -2.82
N ARG A 33 -35.57 -22.62 -4.12
CA ARG A 33 -34.36 -22.78 -4.96
C ARG A 33 -33.63 -21.45 -5.11
N VAL A 34 -34.34 -20.34 -5.35
CA VAL A 34 -33.74 -19.00 -5.42
C VAL A 34 -33.09 -18.61 -4.09
N HIS A 35 -33.74 -18.89 -2.95
CA HIS A 35 -33.14 -18.66 -1.63
C HIS A 35 -31.90 -19.53 -1.38
N ARG A 36 -31.90 -20.79 -1.82
CA ARG A 36 -30.71 -21.66 -1.74
C ARG A 36 -29.55 -21.13 -2.58
N GLU A 37 -29.86 -20.65 -3.79
CA GLU A 37 -28.86 -20.11 -4.71
C GLU A 37 -28.25 -18.83 -4.13
N SER A 38 -29.06 -17.90 -3.61
CA SER A 38 -28.55 -16.67 -2.97
C SER A 38 -27.70 -16.92 -1.72
N LEU A 39 -28.09 -17.92 -0.89
CA LEU A 39 -27.30 -18.34 0.27
C LEU A 39 -25.96 -18.96 -0.16
N ASN A 40 -25.96 -19.81 -1.20
CA ASN A 40 -24.74 -20.38 -1.75
C ASN A 40 -23.82 -19.31 -2.35
N ASP A 41 -24.39 -18.31 -3.01
CA ASP A 41 -23.64 -17.20 -3.58
C ASP A 41 -22.98 -16.35 -2.49
N THR A 42 -23.72 -16.04 -1.43
CA THR A 42 -23.19 -15.34 -0.24
C THR A 42 -22.07 -16.16 0.42
N LEU A 43 -22.28 -17.48 0.60
CA LEU A 43 -21.26 -18.38 1.13
C LEU A 43 -19.99 -18.40 0.26
N SER A 44 -20.16 -18.44 -1.06
CA SER A 44 -19.07 -18.40 -2.03
C SER A 44 -18.28 -17.09 -1.94
N GLN A 45 -18.98 -15.96 -1.83
CA GLN A 45 -18.37 -14.65 -1.62
C GLN A 45 -17.60 -14.58 -0.31
N SER A 46 -18.16 -15.06 0.81
CA SER A 46 -17.46 -15.12 2.10
C SER A 46 -16.19 -15.98 2.01
N LYS A 47 -16.24 -17.14 1.34
CA LYS A 47 -15.06 -17.98 1.11
C LYS A 47 -13.98 -17.26 0.28
N LYS A 48 -14.37 -16.49 -0.75
CA LYS A 48 -13.41 -15.68 -1.54
C LYS A 48 -12.73 -14.61 -0.70
N ILE A 49 -13.48 -13.96 0.20
CA ILE A 49 -12.92 -12.96 1.13
C ILE A 49 -11.95 -13.64 2.11
N GLN A 50 -12.32 -14.80 2.66
CA GLN A 50 -11.45 -15.56 3.54
C GLN A 50 -10.15 -15.97 2.84
N ALA A 51 -10.23 -16.49 1.61
CA ALA A 51 -9.05 -16.86 0.83
C ALA A 51 -8.13 -15.65 0.56
N LYS A 52 -8.69 -14.49 0.20
CA LYS A 52 -7.90 -13.24 0.05
C LYS A 52 -7.23 -12.81 1.35
N ARG A 53 -7.95 -12.91 2.47
CA ARG A 53 -7.41 -12.57 3.79
C ARG A 53 -6.23 -13.48 4.13
N ASP A 54 -6.40 -14.79 3.95
CA ASP A 54 -5.38 -15.78 4.26
C ASP A 54 -4.15 -15.61 3.33
N GLU A 55 -4.37 -15.26 2.06
CA GLU A 55 -3.31 -14.87 1.13
C GLU A 55 -2.53 -13.66 1.62
N ILE A 56 -3.21 -12.56 1.97
CA ILE A 56 -2.56 -11.33 2.48
C ILE A 56 -1.81 -11.61 3.79
N LEU A 57 -2.39 -12.40 4.70
CA LEU A 57 -1.74 -12.78 5.95
C LEU A 57 -0.50 -13.65 5.70
N SER A 58 -0.57 -14.59 4.75
CA SER A 58 0.59 -15.38 4.36
C SER A 58 1.68 -14.50 3.76
N GLN A 59 1.35 -13.53 2.91
CA GLN A 59 2.32 -12.60 2.34
C GLN A 59 2.95 -11.74 3.44
N TYR A 60 2.15 -11.20 4.36
CA TYR A 60 2.63 -10.41 5.50
C TYR A 60 3.54 -11.21 6.43
N ASN A 61 3.15 -12.44 6.78
CA ASN A 61 3.94 -13.31 7.66
C ASN A 61 5.21 -13.84 6.98
N ASN A 62 5.25 -13.86 5.64
CA ASN A 62 6.46 -14.18 4.87
C ASN A 62 7.45 -13.01 4.79
N ILE A 63 7.09 -11.81 5.25
CA ILE A 63 8.05 -10.71 5.41
C ILE A 63 8.94 -11.05 6.60
N SER A 64 10.22 -11.30 6.34
CA SER A 64 11.21 -11.57 7.38
C SER A 64 11.36 -10.37 8.34
N ASN A 65 11.73 -10.65 9.60
CA ASN A 65 11.99 -9.58 10.58
C ASN A 65 13.09 -8.60 10.11
N ASP A 66 14.11 -9.08 9.38
CA ASP A 66 15.15 -8.22 8.78
C ASP A 66 14.55 -7.24 7.75
N ASN A 67 13.64 -7.71 6.89
CA ASN A 67 12.96 -6.87 5.92
C ASN A 67 12.04 -5.84 6.60
N LEU A 68 11.37 -6.21 7.70
CA LEU A 68 10.57 -5.28 8.49
C LEU A 68 11.44 -4.19 9.12
N ASP A 69 12.61 -4.53 9.65
CA ASP A 69 13.52 -3.56 10.24
C ASP A 69 14.14 -2.63 9.20
N ARG A 70 14.44 -3.14 8.00
CA ARG A 70 14.82 -2.31 6.85
C ARG A 70 13.68 -1.36 6.48
N LEU A 71 12.45 -1.87 6.34
CA LEU A 71 11.28 -1.05 5.97
C LEU A 71 11.03 0.09 6.97
N LYS A 72 11.13 -0.18 8.28
CA LYS A 72 11.02 0.85 9.33
C LYS A 72 12.12 1.92 9.24
N LYS A 73 13.30 1.56 8.76
CA LYS A 73 14.39 2.52 8.50
C LYS A 73 14.12 3.33 7.22
N MET A 74 13.54 2.73 6.19
CA MET A 74 13.17 3.42 4.94
C MET A 74 12.03 4.41 5.15
N LEU A 75 10.99 4.00 5.88
CA LEU A 75 9.77 4.76 6.14
C LEU A 75 9.59 4.93 7.66
N PRO A 76 10.33 5.85 8.28
CA PRO A 76 10.19 6.11 9.71
C PRO A 76 8.82 6.73 10.01
N ASN A 77 8.18 6.29 11.10
CA ASN A 77 6.88 6.78 11.56
C ASN A 77 6.88 8.26 12.00
N SER A 78 8.05 8.89 12.08
CA SER A 78 8.23 10.29 12.46
C SER A 78 9.43 10.89 11.73
N PRO A 79 9.43 12.20 11.41
CA PRO A 79 10.60 12.90 10.90
C PRO A 79 11.67 12.99 11.98
N ASP A 80 12.48 11.94 12.12
CA ASP A 80 13.65 11.93 12.99
C ASP A 80 14.87 12.45 12.20
N SER A 81 15.08 13.76 12.28
CA SER A 81 16.20 14.48 11.66
C SER A 81 17.53 14.07 12.27
N ILE A 82 17.56 13.80 13.58
CA ILE A 82 18.80 13.52 14.32
C ILE A 82 19.40 12.21 13.82
N LYS A 83 18.59 11.14 13.69
CA LYS A 83 19.07 9.87 13.14
C LYS A 83 19.55 9.99 11.69
N PHE A 84 18.90 10.84 10.90
CA PHE A 84 19.36 11.09 9.53
C PHE A 84 20.72 11.76 9.51
N ILE A 85 20.87 12.85 10.28
CA ILE A 85 22.12 13.60 10.39
C ILE A 85 23.25 12.70 10.86
N LEU A 86 23.00 11.85 11.86
CA LEU A 86 24.00 10.88 12.33
C LEU A 86 24.37 9.87 11.25
N GLY A 87 23.40 9.43 10.45
CA GLY A 87 23.67 8.59 9.28
C GLY A 87 24.55 9.29 8.24
N LEU A 88 24.24 10.54 7.92
CA LEU A 88 25.04 11.37 7.00
C LEU A 88 26.45 11.61 7.54
N ASP A 89 26.62 11.93 8.83
CA ASP A 89 27.94 12.12 9.45
C ASP A 89 28.80 10.86 9.33
N ASN A 90 28.22 9.68 9.58
CA ASN A 90 28.92 8.41 9.40
C ASN A 90 29.36 8.19 7.93
N ILE A 91 28.49 8.47 6.96
CA ILE A 91 28.82 8.35 5.53
C ILE A 91 29.89 9.38 5.13
N SER A 92 29.82 10.61 5.64
CA SER A 92 30.82 11.66 5.41
C SER A 92 32.19 11.24 5.94
N ARG A 93 32.28 10.77 7.19
CA ARG A 93 33.55 10.31 7.79
C ARG A 93 34.16 9.14 7.03
N LYS A 94 33.35 8.16 6.60
CA LYS A 94 33.80 7.01 5.82
C LYS A 94 34.44 7.42 4.49
N ASN A 95 33.94 8.49 3.87
CA ASN A 95 34.40 8.98 2.57
C ASN A 95 35.46 10.11 2.67
N GLY A 96 35.95 10.44 3.88
CA GLY A 96 36.93 11.50 4.08
C GLY A 96 36.38 12.91 3.83
N ILE A 97 35.07 13.09 3.99
CA ILE A 97 34.38 14.37 3.83
C ILE A 97 34.37 15.15 5.14
N ILE A 98 34.70 16.43 5.08
CA ILE A 98 34.59 17.35 6.19
C ILE A 98 33.23 18.04 6.13
N LEU A 99 32.37 17.75 7.09
CA LEU A 99 31.07 18.39 7.21
C LEU A 99 31.25 19.78 7.86
N LYS A 100 30.86 20.85 7.15
CA LYS A 100 30.99 22.24 7.62
C LYS A 100 29.72 22.73 8.30
N ASP A 101 28.56 22.45 7.70
CA ASP A 101 27.28 22.97 8.17
C ASP A 101 26.14 22.02 7.78
N ILE A 102 25.14 21.90 8.66
CA ILE A 102 23.87 21.21 8.38
C ILE A 102 22.74 22.07 8.91
N ASN A 103 21.79 22.37 8.04
CA ASN A 103 20.56 23.06 8.37
C ASN A 103 19.36 22.15 8.08
N VAL A 104 18.51 21.95 9.09
CA VAL A 104 17.28 21.16 8.99
C VAL A 104 16.09 22.10 9.10
N ASN A 105 15.30 22.17 8.03
CA ASN A 105 14.02 22.86 8.06
C ASN A 105 12.95 21.84 8.49
N SER A 106 12.59 21.86 9.78
CA SER A 106 11.63 20.93 10.38
C SER A 106 10.16 21.23 10.06
N SER A 107 9.89 22.21 9.21
CA SER A 107 8.54 22.49 8.71
C SER A 107 8.15 21.38 7.74
N ALA A 108 7.50 20.33 8.26
CA ALA A 108 6.83 19.33 7.45
C ALA A 108 5.89 20.06 6.48
N VAL A 109 6.24 20.10 5.19
CA VAL A 109 5.41 20.75 4.18
C VAL A 109 4.39 19.71 3.71
N PRO A 110 3.08 19.89 3.96
CA PRO A 110 2.08 18.96 3.43
C PRO A 110 2.05 19.12 1.91
N SER A 111 2.52 18.13 1.16
CA SER A 111 2.67 18.21 -0.30
C SER A 111 1.31 18.48 -0.97
N SER A 112 1.02 19.67 -1.50
CA SER A 112 -0.27 20.06 -2.12
C SER A 112 -0.57 19.32 -3.43
N GLY A 113 -1.48 18.34 -3.40
CA GLY A 113 -2.00 17.59 -4.55
C GLY A 113 -2.99 16.53 -4.06
N GLY A 114 -4.18 16.41 -4.66
CA GLY A 114 -5.30 15.62 -4.12
C GLY A 114 -4.98 14.14 -3.85
N GLN A 115 -5.63 13.58 -2.82
CA GLN A 115 -5.44 12.22 -2.26
C GLN A 115 -4.00 11.91 -1.83
N LYS A 116 -3.55 12.57 -0.76
CA LYS A 116 -2.17 12.51 -0.28
C LYS A 116 -1.97 11.36 0.68
N ILE A 117 -1.08 10.45 0.32
CA ILE A 117 -0.17 9.90 1.32
C ILE A 117 0.51 11.11 1.97
N ASP A 118 0.41 11.25 3.29
CA ASP A 118 1.01 12.36 4.03
C ASP A 118 2.53 12.15 4.03
N VAL A 119 3.16 12.48 2.89
CA VAL A 119 4.61 12.37 2.72
C VAL A 119 5.23 13.54 3.49
N ILE A 120 5.75 13.23 4.67
CA ILE A 120 6.49 14.18 5.48
C ILE A 120 7.85 14.38 4.82
N SER A 121 7.96 15.41 3.98
CA SER A 121 9.25 15.86 3.45
C SER A 121 9.97 16.71 4.51
N MET A 122 11.27 16.48 4.65
CA MET A 122 12.13 17.18 5.59
C MET A 122 13.31 17.73 4.80
N PRO A 123 13.21 18.98 4.32
CA PRO A 123 14.28 19.57 3.52
C PRO A 123 15.53 19.82 4.38
N ILE A 124 16.68 19.41 3.85
CA ILE A 124 17.97 19.48 4.54
C ILE A 124 18.97 20.15 3.62
N SER A 125 19.64 21.17 4.14
CA SER A 125 20.77 21.78 3.48
C SER A 125 22.06 21.42 4.20
N MET A 126 23.10 21.07 3.45
CA MET A 126 24.41 20.75 4.04
C MET A 126 25.54 21.37 3.24
N LYS A 127 26.60 21.78 3.93
CA LYS A 127 27.86 22.21 3.34
C LYS A 127 28.96 21.24 3.71
N VAL A 128 29.69 20.77 2.70
CA VAL A 128 30.79 19.84 2.87
C VAL A 128 32.04 20.34 2.19
N SER A 129 33.20 19.93 2.69
CA SER A 129 34.48 20.14 2.04
C SER A 129 35.17 18.80 1.80
N ALA A 130 35.50 18.53 0.53
CA ALA A 130 36.07 17.27 0.10
C ALA A 130 36.80 17.40 -1.26
N SER A 131 37.62 16.41 -1.58
CA SER A 131 38.07 16.21 -2.97
C SER A 131 36.90 15.79 -3.86
N TYR A 132 37.01 15.98 -5.17
CA TYR A 132 35.98 15.55 -6.12
C TYR A 132 35.71 14.04 -6.04
N VAL A 133 36.76 13.23 -5.92
CA VAL A 133 36.65 11.76 -5.84
C VAL A 133 35.92 11.34 -4.55
N SER A 134 36.25 11.96 -3.42
CA SER A 134 35.58 11.73 -2.14
C SER A 134 34.10 12.12 -2.21
N PHE A 135 33.77 13.25 -2.84
CA PHE A 135 32.40 13.71 -3.00
C PHE A 135 31.57 12.78 -3.90
N TYR A 136 32.15 12.29 -5.00
CA TYR A 136 31.49 11.31 -5.86
C TYR A 136 31.15 10.01 -5.10
N ASN A 137 32.10 9.46 -4.33
CA ASN A 137 31.86 8.26 -3.55
C ASN A 137 30.82 8.47 -2.45
N PHE A 138 30.79 9.65 -1.85
CA PHE A 138 29.77 10.04 -0.89
C PHE A 138 28.37 10.09 -1.49
N LEU A 139 28.20 10.68 -2.67
CA LEU A 139 26.90 10.69 -3.37
C LEU A 139 26.43 9.26 -3.68
N LYS A 140 27.34 8.39 -4.11
CA LYS A 140 27.05 6.97 -4.35
C LYS A 140 26.61 6.25 -3.06
N ASP A 141 27.25 6.53 -1.94
CA ASP A 141 26.86 5.94 -0.65
C ASP A 141 25.52 6.50 -0.13
N ILE A 142 25.20 7.78 -0.39
CA ILE A 142 23.88 8.36 -0.10
C ILE A 142 22.79 7.69 -0.93
N GLU A 143 23.02 7.52 -2.23
CA GLU A 143 22.07 6.89 -3.15
C GLU A 143 21.72 5.44 -2.73
N ASN A 144 22.71 4.71 -2.20
CA ASN A 144 22.52 3.34 -1.72
C ASN A 144 22.02 3.24 -0.27
N ASN A 145 21.71 4.37 0.38
CA ASN A 145 21.20 4.37 1.75
C ASN A 145 19.73 3.93 1.78
N LEU A 146 19.30 3.33 2.90
CA LEU A 146 17.94 2.84 3.10
C LEU A 146 16.88 3.96 3.12
N ARG A 147 17.27 5.23 3.27
CA ARG A 147 16.29 6.33 3.33
C ARG A 147 16.13 6.97 1.95
N LEU A 148 14.89 7.18 1.53
CA LEU A 148 14.60 7.87 0.27
C LEU A 148 15.05 9.33 0.41
N THR A 149 16.01 9.72 -0.42
CA THR A 149 16.64 11.05 -0.42
C THR A 149 16.67 11.55 -1.85
N GLU A 150 16.26 12.79 -2.08
CA GLU A 150 16.31 13.45 -3.37
C GLU A 150 17.24 14.65 -3.28
N ILE A 151 18.20 14.80 -4.21
CA ILE A 151 19.07 15.98 -4.21
C ILE A 151 18.50 16.97 -5.22
N LYS A 152 17.98 18.11 -4.73
CA LYS A 152 17.41 19.16 -5.60
C LYS A 152 18.47 20.06 -6.21
N GLU A 153 19.50 20.39 -5.45
CA GLU A 153 20.51 21.36 -5.88
C GLU A 153 21.90 21.03 -5.33
N ILE A 154 22.92 21.17 -6.18
CA ILE A 154 24.33 21.07 -5.82
C ILE A 154 25.03 22.35 -6.28
N ASN A 155 25.50 23.16 -5.32
CA ASN A 155 26.37 24.30 -5.59
C ASN A 155 27.82 23.93 -5.28
N PHE A 156 28.73 24.28 -6.17
CA PHE A 156 30.15 23.98 -6.06
C PHE A 156 30.99 25.26 -6.05
N THR A 157 31.98 25.32 -5.18
CA THR A 157 32.96 26.41 -5.15
C THR A 157 34.37 25.84 -5.03
N ALA A 158 35.26 26.28 -5.91
CA ALA A 158 36.67 25.91 -5.89
C ALA A 158 37.40 26.58 -4.71
N GLY A 159 38.15 25.78 -3.94
CA GLY A 159 39.06 26.27 -2.91
C GLY A 159 40.51 26.34 -3.41
N ASP A 160 41.41 26.83 -2.56
CA ASP A 160 42.85 26.76 -2.79
C ASP A 160 43.35 25.34 -2.45
N ALA A 161 43.88 24.63 -3.45
CA ALA A 161 44.20 23.19 -3.51
C ALA A 161 42.98 22.27 -3.83
N ASP A 162 43.22 20.97 -4.07
CA ASP A 162 42.26 19.91 -4.49
C ASP A 162 41.11 19.63 -3.49
N PHE A 163 40.69 20.65 -2.75
CA PHE A 163 39.65 20.65 -1.73
C PHE A 163 38.55 21.63 -2.13
N TYR A 164 37.34 21.11 -2.29
CA TYR A 164 36.20 21.85 -2.83
C TYR A 164 35.10 21.98 -1.80
N GLU A 165 34.34 23.08 -1.85
CA GLU A 165 33.14 23.24 -1.05
C GLU A 165 31.90 22.92 -1.88
N PHE A 166 31.07 22.00 -1.38
CA PHE A 166 29.78 21.64 -1.98
C PHE A 166 28.66 21.97 -1.01
N LYS A 167 27.62 22.64 -1.52
CA LYS A 167 26.36 22.86 -0.80
C LYS A 167 25.27 22.05 -1.47
N LEU A 168 24.65 21.16 -0.69
CA LEU A 168 23.54 20.31 -1.10
C LEU A 168 22.25 20.85 -0.49
N VAL A 169 21.16 20.81 -1.26
CA VAL A 169 19.80 21.07 -0.78
C VAL A 169 18.92 19.89 -1.20
N ASP A 170 18.38 19.18 -0.21
CA ASP A 170 17.27 18.21 -0.33
C ASP A 170 15.95 18.94 -0.09
#